data_AF-A0A7J0DJI2-F1
#
_entry.id   AF-A0A7J0DJI2-F1
#
_cell.length_a   1.000
_cell.length_b   1.000
_cell.length_c   1.000
_cell.angle_alpha   90.00
_cell.angle_beta   90.00
_cell.angle_gamma   90.00
#
_symmetry.space_group_name_H-M   'P 1'
#
loop_
_entity.id
_entity.type
_entity.pdbx_description
1 polymer ?
#
loop_
_entity_poly.entity_id
_entity_poly.type
_entity_poly.pdbx_seq_one_letter_code
_entity_poly.pdbx_strand_id
1 'polypeptide(L)'
;MAIQGQLCSDNFGFSMGGTQNFMESGYGFNEFSFNLPQKQQQNFCFNNNGLVLNHNNHQSISSSQSIAAQIEKQRQEIDWFIHLQTKKLAKARKRTSELEDFMRRIEIESQTWQRMARENEAIVASLNNTIKQIRENQFFSNVVEDAESCCDDRGEREGETGENRGHEERENRGENSRKMVCKSCNYRNSCVVFLPCQHLCSCKSCLAFLGSCPVCGTLMKAAVEVLF
;
A
#
# COMPACT_ATOMS: atom_id res chain seq x y z
N MET A 1 -33.50 -1.59 2.03
CA MET A 1 -32.55 -2.63 2.48
C MET A 1 -31.34 -1.90 3.04
N ALA A 2 -31.15 -1.92 4.36
CA ALA A 2 -30.01 -1.28 5.00
C ALA A 2 -28.93 -2.35 5.23
N ILE A 3 -27.78 -2.21 4.55
CA ILE A 3 -26.61 -3.06 4.83
C ILE A 3 -25.90 -2.43 6.02
N GLN A 4 -26.15 -2.95 7.21
CA GLN A 4 -25.43 -2.52 8.40
C GLN A 4 -24.15 -3.35 8.48
N GLY A 5 -23.05 -2.76 8.01
CA GLY A 5 -21.74 -3.42 7.98
C GLY A 5 -21.14 -3.53 9.38
N GLN A 6 -21.46 -4.60 10.09
CA GLN A 6 -20.77 -4.96 11.32
C GLN A 6 -19.61 -5.89 10.94
N LEU A 7 -18.40 -5.33 10.89
CA LEU A 7 -17.17 -6.08 10.66
C LEU A 7 -16.91 -6.93 11.92
N CYS A 8 -17.12 -8.25 11.83
CA CYS A 8 -16.62 -9.17 12.84
C CYS A 8 -15.11 -9.32 12.67
N SER A 9 -14.34 -8.52 13.40
CA SER A 9 -12.89 -8.66 13.54
C SER A 9 -12.59 -9.57 14.74
N ASP A 10 -12.86 -10.86 14.62
CA ASP A 10 -12.37 -11.82 15.60
C ASP A 10 -10.93 -12.23 15.23
N ASN A 11 -10.03 -11.97 16.17
CA ASN A 11 -8.59 -12.25 16.15
C ASN A 11 -8.26 -13.60 15.51
N PHE A 12 -7.66 -13.57 14.32
CA PHE A 12 -6.90 -14.70 13.79
C PHE A 12 -5.41 -14.39 13.92
N GLY A 13 -4.79 -15.02 14.93
CA GLY A 13 -3.36 -14.94 15.20
C GLY A 13 -2.54 -15.37 13.98
N PHE A 14 -1.59 -14.54 13.59
CA PHE A 14 -0.65 -14.83 12.51
C PHE A 14 0.31 -15.94 12.95
N SER A 15 0.23 -17.10 12.30
CA SER A 15 1.31 -18.08 12.27
C SER A 15 2.32 -17.66 11.22
N MET A 16 3.45 -17.10 11.65
CA MET A 16 4.60 -16.78 10.80
C MET A 16 5.24 -18.09 10.30
N GLY A 17 4.93 -18.49 9.07
CA GLY A 17 5.63 -19.53 8.32
C GLY A 17 6.35 -18.89 7.14
N GLY A 18 7.68 -18.85 7.21
CA GLY A 18 8.52 -18.12 6.27
C GLY A 18 8.74 -18.82 4.93
N THR A 19 9.05 -18.00 3.93
CA THR A 19 9.88 -18.38 2.79
C THR A 19 10.85 -17.24 2.52
N GLN A 20 12.13 -17.59 2.61
CA GLN A 20 13.30 -16.75 2.38
C GLN A 20 13.28 -16.20 0.94
N ASN A 21 13.63 -14.91 0.78
CA ASN A 21 14.68 -14.46 -0.15
C ASN A 21 14.96 -12.94 0.00
N PHE A 22 16.13 -12.65 0.57
CA PHE A 22 17.10 -11.59 0.23
C PHE A 22 16.61 -10.18 -0.18
N MET A 23 16.63 -9.24 0.76
CA MET A 23 17.69 -8.22 0.87
C MET A 23 17.49 -7.44 2.18
N GLU A 24 18.35 -7.74 3.15
CA GLU A 24 18.40 -7.13 4.46
C GLU A 24 19.33 -5.90 4.40
N SER A 25 18.79 -4.72 4.66
CA SER A 25 19.59 -3.57 5.10
C SER A 25 18.85 -2.98 6.29
N GLY A 26 19.27 -3.45 7.47
CA GLY A 26 18.70 -3.13 8.75
C GLY A 26 18.83 -1.65 9.08
N TYR A 27 17.69 -1.04 9.40
CA TYR A 27 17.62 0.24 10.09
C TYR A 27 17.71 -0.04 11.59
N GLY A 28 18.92 0.10 12.15
CA GLY A 28 19.15 0.16 13.59
C GLY A 28 19.31 1.60 14.04
N PHE A 29 18.31 2.13 14.74
CA PHE A 29 18.39 3.37 15.51
C PHE A 29 18.80 3.03 16.97
N ASN A 30 19.44 4.01 17.62
CA ASN A 30 20.01 4.05 18.99
C ASN A 30 21.51 3.67 19.01
N GLU A 31 22.43 4.41 19.66
CA GLU A 31 22.35 4.99 21.00
C GLU A 31 23.46 6.06 21.20
N PHE A 32 23.18 7.07 22.03
CA PHE A 32 24.14 8.08 22.47
C PHE A 32 25.25 7.45 23.34
N SER A 33 26.49 7.92 23.21
CA SER A 33 27.41 8.07 24.35
C SER A 33 28.58 9.01 24.03
N PHE A 34 28.73 10.01 24.88
CA PHE A 34 29.90 10.86 25.06
C PHE A 34 31.16 10.01 25.27
N ASN A 35 32.30 10.43 24.72
CA ASN A 35 33.58 10.39 25.44
C ASN A 35 34.62 11.33 24.79
N LEU A 36 35.07 12.28 25.60
CA LEU A 36 36.25 13.13 25.41
C LEU A 36 37.53 12.28 25.59
N PRO A 37 38.63 12.59 24.88
CA PRO A 37 39.92 12.49 25.53
C PRO A 37 40.64 13.83 25.59
N GLN A 38 41.16 14.07 26.77
CA GLN A 38 41.89 15.23 27.26
C GLN A 38 43.37 15.11 26.88
N LYS A 39 43.92 16.22 26.35
CA LYS A 39 45.30 16.73 26.54
C LYS A 39 46.48 15.89 26.04
N GLN A 40 47.26 16.47 25.13
CA GLN A 40 48.71 16.57 25.36
C GLN A 40 49.28 17.86 24.78
N GLN A 41 49.82 18.67 25.68
CA GLN A 41 50.55 19.90 25.46
C GLN A 41 52.02 19.50 25.36
N GLN A 42 52.71 19.84 24.27
CA GLN A 42 54.17 19.80 24.22
C GLN A 42 54.71 21.22 24.19
N ASN A 43 55.50 21.50 25.22
CA ASN A 43 56.27 22.70 25.46
C ASN A 43 57.27 22.95 24.31
N PHE A 44 57.42 24.21 23.91
CA PHE A 44 58.69 24.72 23.41
C PHE A 44 59.19 25.81 24.36
N CYS A 45 60.31 25.52 25.02
CA CYS A 45 61.00 26.42 25.92
C CYS A 45 61.58 27.62 25.15
N PHE A 46 61.30 28.83 25.60
CA PHE A 46 62.04 30.02 25.16
C PHE A 46 63.33 30.15 25.97
N ASN A 47 64.46 29.94 25.32
CA ASN A 47 65.77 30.35 25.83
C ASN A 47 65.93 31.86 25.58
N ASN A 48 65.99 32.64 26.66
CA ASN A 48 66.44 34.03 26.61
C ASN A 48 67.93 34.06 26.99
N ASN A 49 68.79 34.29 26.01
CA ASN A 49 70.12 34.83 26.24
C ASN A 49 70.27 36.05 25.33
N GLY A 50 70.40 37.22 25.96
CA GLY A 50 70.50 38.51 25.27
C GLY A 50 71.85 38.74 24.61
N LEU A 51 71.89 39.74 23.72
CA LEU A 51 73.01 40.65 23.53
C LEU A 51 72.47 41.91 22.83
N VAL A 52 72.83 43.05 23.39
CA VAL A 52 72.44 44.41 22.98
C VAL A 52 73.10 44.80 21.66
N LEU A 53 72.35 45.33 20.70
CA LEU A 53 72.79 46.39 19.78
C LEU A 53 71.62 46.96 18.95
N ASN A 54 71.61 48.30 18.83
CA ASN A 54 70.77 49.19 18.01
C ASN A 54 69.35 49.55 18.47
N HIS A 55 69.24 50.73 19.08
CA HIS A 55 68.01 51.29 19.65
C HIS A 55 67.04 51.95 18.64
N ASN A 56 67.32 51.93 17.33
CA ASN A 56 66.47 52.57 16.30
C ASN A 56 65.68 51.59 15.40
N ASN A 57 66.01 50.28 15.39
CA ASN A 57 65.27 49.26 14.62
C ASN A 57 64.36 48.36 15.49
N HIS A 58 64.56 48.36 16.81
CA HIS A 58 63.85 47.47 17.73
C HIS A 58 62.37 47.86 17.93
N GLN A 59 62.02 49.15 17.82
CA GLN A 59 60.62 49.62 17.83
C GLN A 59 59.86 49.27 16.53
N SER A 60 60.53 49.27 15.39
CA SER A 60 59.91 49.00 14.09
C SER A 60 59.62 47.50 13.88
N ILE A 61 60.53 46.63 14.32
CA ILE A 61 60.37 45.16 14.23
C ILE A 61 59.30 44.66 15.21
N SER A 62 59.24 45.20 16.44
CA SER A 62 58.21 44.84 17.42
C SER A 62 56.82 45.32 17.02
N SER A 63 56.71 46.52 16.42
CA SER A 63 55.46 47.01 15.83
C SER A 63 55.02 46.16 14.62
N SER A 64 55.96 45.78 13.75
CA SER A 64 55.71 44.91 12.59
C SER A 64 55.27 43.50 12.98
N GLN A 65 55.89 42.89 14.00
CA GLN A 65 55.48 41.59 14.54
C GLN A 65 54.08 41.62 15.19
N SER A 66 53.74 42.73 15.85
CA SER A 66 52.40 42.95 16.42
C SER A 66 51.32 43.02 15.34
N ILE A 67 51.58 43.74 14.24
CA ILE A 67 50.66 43.83 13.08
C ILE A 67 50.51 42.47 12.38
N ALA A 68 51.61 41.73 12.19
CA ALA A 68 51.57 40.40 11.59
C ALA A 68 50.73 39.41 12.42
N ALA A 69 50.87 39.43 13.75
CA ALA A 69 50.07 38.61 14.66
C ALA A 69 48.57 38.96 14.57
N GLN A 70 48.24 40.25 14.45
CA GLN A 70 46.85 40.70 14.30
C GLN A 70 46.25 40.26 12.96
N ILE A 71 47.01 40.31 11.86
CA ILE A 71 46.57 39.81 10.54
C ILE A 71 46.32 38.31 10.60
N GLU A 72 47.21 37.55 11.24
CA GLU A 72 47.04 36.09 11.38
C GLU A 72 45.81 35.73 12.21
N LYS A 73 45.57 36.47 13.30
CA LYS A 73 44.33 36.32 14.07
C LYS A 73 43.08 36.57 13.22
N GLN A 74 43.07 37.64 12.42
CA GLN A 74 41.97 37.94 11.52
C GLN A 74 41.79 36.88 10.43
N ARG A 75 42.89 36.32 9.89
CA ARG A 75 42.85 35.19 8.95
C ARG A 75 42.16 33.98 9.57
N GLN A 76 42.53 33.61 10.79
CA GLN A 76 41.92 32.49 11.50
C GLN A 76 40.43 32.70 11.76
N GLU A 77 40.00 33.91 12.11
CA GLU A 77 38.59 34.26 12.28
C GLU A 77 37.81 34.13 10.96
N ILE A 78 38.38 34.62 9.85
CA ILE A 78 37.79 34.51 8.50
C ILE A 78 37.70 33.04 8.07
N ASP A 79 38.78 32.28 8.22
CA ASP A 79 38.81 30.86 7.82
C ASP A 79 37.81 30.04 8.63
N TRP A 80 37.71 30.30 9.94
CA TRP A 80 36.69 29.68 10.80
C TRP A 80 35.27 30.01 10.31
N PHE A 81 35.00 31.28 9.97
CA PHE A 81 33.69 31.69 9.47
C PHE A 81 33.36 31.04 8.12
N ILE A 82 34.30 31.01 7.18
CA ILE A 82 34.15 30.34 5.89
C ILE A 82 33.88 28.85 6.10
N HIS A 83 34.64 28.19 6.97
CA HIS A 83 34.44 26.78 7.28
C HIS A 83 33.06 26.51 7.88
N LEU A 84 32.60 27.38 8.79
CA LEU A 84 31.27 27.27 9.38
C LEU A 84 30.17 27.42 8.32
N GLN A 85 30.29 28.39 7.42
CA GLN A 85 29.31 28.63 6.37
C GLN A 85 29.28 27.51 5.33
N THR A 86 30.45 27.04 4.90
CA THR A 86 30.55 25.90 3.98
C THR A 86 29.93 24.64 4.60
N LYS A 87 30.12 24.40 5.89
CA LYS A 87 29.47 23.29 6.61
C LYS A 87 27.93 23.43 6.63
N LYS A 88 27.41 24.63 6.87
CA LYS A 88 25.96 24.90 6.82
C LYS A 88 25.40 24.68 5.42
N LEU A 89 26.08 25.21 4.39
CA LEU A 89 25.70 25.02 2.98
C LEU A 89 25.73 23.56 2.56
N ALA A 90 26.77 22.81 2.95
CA ALA A 90 26.87 21.38 2.67
C ALA A 90 25.72 20.58 3.29
N LYS A 91 25.33 20.91 4.53
CA LYS A 91 24.18 20.28 5.19
C LYS A 91 22.87 20.57 4.45
N ALA A 92 22.63 21.82 4.06
CA ALA A 92 21.44 22.20 3.29
C ALA A 92 21.40 21.48 1.94
N ARG A 93 22.52 21.50 1.18
CA ARG A 93 22.65 20.82 -0.12
C ARG A 93 22.44 19.32 -0.03
N LYS A 94 22.92 18.67 1.04
CA LYS A 94 22.67 17.24 1.26
C LYS A 94 21.16 16.97 1.37
N ARG A 95 20.44 17.77 2.16
CA ARG A 95 18.99 17.63 2.32
C ARG A 95 18.22 17.90 1.04
N THR A 96 18.62 18.90 0.25
CA THR A 96 17.97 19.15 -1.05
C THR A 96 18.19 17.98 -2.00
N SER A 97 19.41 17.44 -2.10
CA SER A 97 19.70 16.26 -2.93
C SER A 97 18.90 15.02 -2.50
N GLU A 98 18.81 14.75 -1.19
CA GLU A 98 18.03 13.62 -0.66
C GLU A 98 16.53 13.74 -1.02
N LEU A 99 15.98 14.95 -0.96
CA LEU A 99 14.59 15.23 -1.35
C LEU A 99 14.38 15.11 -2.86
N GLU A 100 15.28 15.65 -3.67
CA GLU A 100 15.24 15.53 -5.13
C GLU A 100 15.28 14.05 -5.57
N ASP A 101 16.12 13.24 -4.93
CA ASP A 101 16.21 11.80 -5.21
C ASP A 101 14.91 11.07 -4.82
N PHE A 102 14.30 11.45 -3.71
CA PHE A 102 13.00 10.90 -3.31
C PHE A 102 11.88 11.27 -4.29
N MET A 103 11.81 12.54 -4.69
CA MET A 103 10.86 13.00 -5.70
C MET A 103 11.06 12.26 -7.03
N ARG A 104 12.30 12.10 -7.47
CA ARG A 104 12.63 11.35 -8.69
C ARG A 104 12.16 9.90 -8.63
N ARG A 105 12.36 9.21 -7.50
CA ARG A 105 11.92 7.82 -7.32
C ARG A 105 10.40 7.69 -7.41
N ILE A 106 9.66 8.55 -6.71
CA ILE A 106 8.19 8.54 -6.75
C ILE A 106 7.67 8.88 -8.14
N GLU A 107 8.29 9.84 -8.84
CA GLU A 107 7.90 10.20 -10.20
C GLU A 107 8.07 9.01 -11.15
N ILE A 108 9.20 8.30 -11.08
CA ILE A 108 9.45 7.09 -11.88
C ILE A 108 8.43 6.00 -11.56
N GLU A 109 8.15 5.77 -10.28
CA GLU A 109 7.14 4.78 -9.85
C GLU A 109 5.75 5.13 -10.40
N SER A 110 5.33 6.38 -10.25
CA SER A 110 4.06 6.91 -10.78
C SER A 110 3.94 6.70 -12.29
N GLN A 111 4.97 7.08 -13.05
CA GLN A 111 5.00 6.88 -14.51
C GLN A 111 4.95 5.40 -14.90
N THR A 112 5.60 4.53 -14.13
CA THR A 112 5.60 3.07 -14.36
C THR A 112 4.20 2.51 -14.16
N TRP A 113 3.53 2.84 -13.05
CA TRP A 113 2.14 2.44 -12.80
C TRP A 113 1.19 2.98 -13.86
N GLN A 114 1.36 4.24 -14.28
CA GLN A 114 0.54 4.84 -15.33
C GLN A 114 0.73 4.13 -16.68
N ARG A 115 1.95 3.72 -17.03
CA ARG A 115 2.22 2.96 -18.25
C ARG A 115 1.53 1.59 -18.21
N MET A 116 1.69 0.84 -17.12
CA MET A 116 1.03 -0.46 -16.95
C MET A 116 -0.49 -0.33 -16.98
N ALA A 117 -1.06 0.71 -16.37
CA ALA A 117 -2.49 0.97 -16.42
C ALA A 117 -2.97 1.20 -17.87
N ARG A 118 -2.27 2.04 -18.65
CA ARG A 118 -2.59 2.27 -20.07
C ARG A 118 -2.48 1.00 -20.93
N GLU A 119 -1.46 0.19 -20.71
CA GLU A 119 -1.30 -1.08 -21.42
C GLU A 119 -2.45 -2.04 -21.08
N ASN A 120 -2.82 -2.15 -19.80
CA ASN A 120 -3.97 -2.93 -19.37
C ASN A 120 -5.27 -2.42 -19.98
N GLU A 121 -5.49 -1.09 -20.02
CA GLU A 121 -6.64 -0.48 -20.68
C GLU A 121 -6.71 -0.84 -22.18
N ALA A 122 -5.57 -0.80 -22.88
CA ALA A 122 -5.50 -1.16 -24.30
C ALA A 122 -5.83 -2.65 -24.53
N ILE A 123 -5.35 -3.53 -23.66
CA ILE A 123 -5.68 -4.96 -23.68
C ILE A 123 -7.19 -5.15 -23.48
N VAL A 124 -7.77 -4.51 -22.45
CA VAL A 124 -9.22 -4.60 -22.17
C VAL A 124 -10.04 -4.06 -23.34
N ALA A 125 -9.61 -2.95 -23.97
CA ALA A 125 -10.27 -2.39 -25.15
C ALA A 125 -10.23 -3.37 -26.34
N SER A 126 -9.09 -4.00 -26.58
CA SER A 126 -8.93 -5.03 -27.62
C SER A 126 -9.88 -6.21 -27.38
N LEU A 127 -9.87 -6.77 -26.16
CA LEU A 127 -10.75 -7.88 -25.79
C LEU A 127 -12.23 -7.50 -25.93
N ASN A 128 -12.62 -6.29 -25.50
CA ASN A 128 -13.98 -5.79 -25.66
C ASN A 128 -14.39 -5.67 -27.14
N ASN A 129 -13.48 -5.23 -28.01
CA ASN A 129 -13.74 -5.18 -29.45
C ASN A 129 -13.92 -6.58 -30.03
N THR A 130 -13.09 -7.55 -29.63
CA THR A 130 -13.26 -8.96 -30.04
C THR A 130 -14.62 -9.52 -29.59
N ILE A 131 -15.04 -9.24 -28.36
CA ILE A 131 -16.36 -9.67 -27.85
C ILE A 131 -17.50 -9.05 -28.68
N LYS A 132 -17.40 -7.77 -29.04
CA LYS A 132 -18.39 -7.11 -29.91
C LYS A 132 -18.45 -7.75 -31.29
N GLN A 133 -17.30 -8.02 -31.91
CA GLN A 133 -17.23 -8.69 -33.21
C GLN A 133 -17.87 -10.07 -33.18
N ILE A 134 -17.64 -10.88 -32.12
CA ILE A 134 -18.26 -12.20 -31.99
C ILE A 134 -19.79 -12.05 -31.84
N ARG A 135 -20.28 -11.08 -31.06
CA ARG A 135 -21.72 -10.82 -30.91
C ARG A 135 -22.37 -10.37 -32.22
N GLU A 136 -21.71 -9.50 -32.97
CA GLU A 136 -22.18 -9.01 -34.27
C GLU A 136 -22.12 -10.11 -35.32
N ASN A 137 -21.07 -10.94 -35.35
CA ASN A 137 -20.98 -12.09 -36.25
C ASN A 137 -22.03 -13.18 -35.96
N GLN A 138 -22.43 -13.39 -34.69
CA GLN A 138 -23.58 -14.23 -34.36
C GLN A 138 -24.90 -13.68 -34.94
N PHE A 139 -24.99 -12.36 -35.15
CA PHE A 139 -26.16 -11.72 -35.76
C PHE A 139 -26.18 -11.87 -37.29
N PHE A 140 -25.02 -11.86 -37.95
CA PHE A 140 -24.91 -12.06 -39.42
C PHE A 140 -24.87 -13.53 -39.85
N SER A 141 -24.51 -14.46 -38.96
CA SER A 141 -24.53 -15.91 -39.25
C SER A 141 -25.91 -16.57 -39.12
N ASN A 142 -26.94 -15.80 -38.73
CA ASN A 142 -28.33 -16.25 -38.67
C ASN A 142 -29.14 -15.87 -39.94
N VAL A 143 -28.50 -15.42 -41.02
CA VAL A 143 -29.14 -15.13 -42.33
C VAL A 143 -28.77 -16.21 -43.37
N VAL A 144 -28.70 -17.47 -42.94
CA VAL A 144 -28.82 -18.63 -43.81
C VAL A 144 -29.32 -19.80 -42.97
N GLU A 145 -30.35 -20.47 -43.48
CA GLU A 145 -31.13 -21.55 -42.86
C GLU A 145 -32.22 -21.09 -41.88
N ASP A 146 -33.27 -20.51 -42.49
CA ASP A 146 -34.66 -20.75 -42.14
C ASP A 146 -34.94 -22.26 -42.11
N ALA A 147 -34.61 -22.89 -40.99
CA ALA A 147 -35.06 -24.21 -40.60
C ALA A 147 -35.56 -24.12 -39.16
N GLU A 148 -36.88 -23.99 -39.06
CA GLU A 148 -37.70 -23.94 -37.86
C GLU A 148 -37.21 -24.90 -36.75
N SER A 149 -36.92 -24.36 -35.56
CA SER A 149 -36.99 -25.14 -34.32
C SER A 149 -36.96 -24.25 -33.08
N CYS A 150 -38.14 -24.07 -32.48
CA CYS A 150 -38.46 -24.05 -31.04
C CYS A 150 -37.45 -23.35 -30.09
N CYS A 151 -37.85 -22.35 -29.29
CA CYS A 151 -39.02 -22.36 -28.41
C CYS A 151 -39.39 -20.92 -28.05
N ASP A 152 -40.65 -20.52 -28.26
CA ASP A 152 -41.31 -19.65 -27.29
C ASP A 152 -42.83 -19.87 -27.26
N ASP A 153 -43.26 -20.29 -26.08
CA ASP A 153 -44.51 -19.98 -25.38
C ASP A 153 -45.87 -20.16 -26.08
N ARG A 154 -46.60 -21.19 -25.65
CA ARG A 154 -47.92 -21.02 -25.00
C ARG A 154 -48.46 -22.34 -24.49
N GLY A 155 -48.81 -22.34 -23.21
CA GLY A 155 -49.51 -23.45 -22.59
C GLY A 155 -50.87 -23.69 -23.24
N GLU A 156 -51.11 -24.95 -23.60
CA GLU A 156 -52.42 -25.55 -23.57
C GLU A 156 -52.32 -26.91 -22.90
N ARG A 157 -53.38 -27.20 -22.15
CA ARG A 157 -53.44 -28.13 -21.05
C ARG A 157 -54.47 -29.17 -21.45
N GLU A 158 -54.05 -30.38 -21.80
CA GLU A 158 -54.96 -31.52 -21.92
C GLU A 158 -54.32 -32.76 -21.28
N GLY A 159 -54.63 -32.91 -20.00
CA GLY A 159 -54.49 -34.16 -19.26
C GLY A 159 -55.79 -34.35 -18.51
N GLU A 160 -56.73 -35.06 -19.12
CA GLU A 160 -57.93 -35.55 -18.45
C GLU A 160 -57.87 -37.07 -18.35
N THR A 161 -57.72 -37.57 -17.13
CA THR A 161 -58.60 -38.60 -16.55
C THR A 161 -58.19 -38.85 -15.09
N GLY A 162 -59.08 -38.51 -14.16
CA GLY A 162 -58.89 -38.79 -12.73
C GLY A 162 -59.73 -37.86 -11.86
N GLU A 163 -60.88 -38.36 -11.44
CA GLU A 163 -62.05 -37.62 -10.98
C GLU A 163 -61.99 -37.09 -9.53
N ASN A 164 -62.87 -36.10 -9.31
CA ASN A 164 -63.65 -35.82 -8.09
C ASN A 164 -63.09 -34.94 -6.95
N ARG A 165 -63.51 -33.67 -7.03
CA ARG A 165 -64.41 -32.95 -6.11
C ARG A 165 -64.04 -32.88 -4.63
N GLY A 166 -63.87 -31.64 -4.14
CA GLY A 166 -64.43 -31.27 -2.85
C GLY A 166 -63.68 -30.19 -2.06
N HIS A 167 -64.28 -29.01 -2.07
CA HIS A 167 -64.34 -28.04 -0.96
C HIS A 167 -63.18 -27.06 -0.71
N GLU A 168 -63.63 -25.81 -0.68
CA GLU A 168 -62.98 -24.58 -0.26
C GLU A 168 -62.47 -24.69 1.18
N GLU A 169 -61.27 -24.18 1.45
CA GLU A 169 -61.04 -23.00 2.32
C GLU A 169 -59.54 -22.81 2.62
N ARG A 170 -59.07 -21.60 2.31
CA ARG A 170 -57.98 -20.83 2.94
C ARG A 170 -56.97 -21.59 3.81
N GLU A 171 -55.69 -21.53 3.43
CA GLU A 171 -54.70 -20.73 4.17
C GLU A 171 -53.32 -20.70 3.47
N ASN A 172 -52.74 -19.50 3.47
CA ASN A 172 -51.32 -19.19 3.26
C ASN A 172 -50.74 -19.27 1.83
N ARG A 173 -51.13 -18.32 0.96
CA ARG A 173 -50.25 -17.80 -0.11
C ARG A 173 -49.13 -16.93 0.49
N GLY A 174 -48.31 -17.54 1.35
CA GLY A 174 -47.12 -16.90 1.89
C GLY A 174 -45.99 -17.02 0.89
N GLU A 175 -45.50 -15.88 0.40
CA GLU A 175 -44.25 -15.67 -0.32
C GLU A 175 -43.32 -16.88 -0.37
N ASN A 176 -43.28 -17.55 -1.53
CA ASN A 176 -42.17 -18.43 -1.88
C ASN A 176 -40.92 -17.58 -2.18
N SER A 177 -40.53 -16.76 -1.20
CA SER A 177 -39.22 -16.16 -1.14
C SER A 177 -38.25 -17.34 -1.09
N ARG A 178 -37.44 -17.48 -2.13
CA ARG A 178 -36.33 -18.43 -2.19
C ARG A 178 -35.31 -18.04 -1.11
N LYS A 179 -35.63 -18.30 0.15
CA LYS A 179 -34.78 -17.99 1.29
C LYS A 179 -33.51 -18.80 1.09
N MET A 180 -32.40 -18.12 0.81
CA MET A 180 -31.11 -18.79 0.69
C MET A 180 -30.82 -19.48 2.02
N VAL A 181 -30.68 -20.80 2.02
CA VAL A 181 -30.41 -21.59 3.22
C VAL A 181 -28.88 -21.70 3.41
N CYS A 182 -28.43 -21.68 4.65
CA CYS A 182 -27.02 -21.83 5.02
C CYS A 182 -26.49 -23.17 4.54
N LYS A 183 -25.40 -23.16 3.77
CA LYS A 183 -24.83 -24.35 3.16
C LYS A 183 -24.14 -25.29 4.15
N SER A 184 -23.73 -24.77 5.31
CA SER A 184 -23.06 -25.56 6.35
C SER A 184 -24.02 -26.32 7.27
N CYS A 185 -25.20 -25.76 7.58
CA CYS A 185 -26.17 -26.39 8.49
C CYS A 185 -27.48 -26.80 7.81
N ASN A 186 -27.75 -26.35 6.58
CA ASN A 186 -28.96 -26.60 5.78
C ASN A 186 -30.30 -26.34 6.48
N TYR A 187 -30.29 -25.61 7.59
CA TYR A 187 -31.47 -25.34 8.42
C TYR A 187 -31.79 -23.84 8.54
N ARG A 188 -30.77 -23.01 8.80
CA ARG A 188 -30.95 -21.56 9.00
C ARG A 188 -30.78 -20.79 7.70
N ASN A 189 -31.31 -19.57 7.62
CA ASN A 189 -31.09 -18.70 6.47
C ASN A 189 -29.61 -18.28 6.38
N SER A 190 -29.11 -18.19 5.15
CA SER A 190 -27.84 -17.54 4.83
C SER A 190 -27.98 -16.05 5.05
N CYS A 191 -27.16 -15.50 5.93
CA CYS A 191 -27.12 -14.08 6.26
C CYS A 191 -25.69 -13.52 6.30
N VAL A 192 -24.69 -14.30 5.89
CA VAL A 192 -23.27 -13.90 5.93
C VAL A 192 -22.64 -13.95 4.55
N VAL A 193 -22.05 -12.82 4.15
CA VAL A 193 -21.25 -12.65 2.94
C VAL A 193 -19.76 -12.79 3.26
N PHE A 194 -19.05 -13.63 2.50
CA PHE A 194 -17.61 -13.87 2.67
C PHE A 194 -16.78 -12.96 1.75
N LEU A 195 -15.86 -12.18 2.30
CA LEU A 195 -14.92 -11.35 1.52
C LEU A 195 -13.55 -12.04 1.40
N PRO A 196 -12.94 -12.05 0.19
CA PRO A 196 -13.28 -11.22 -0.98
C PRO A 196 -14.29 -11.83 -1.98
N CYS A 197 -14.71 -13.09 -1.81
CA CYS A 197 -15.46 -13.81 -2.84
C CYS A 197 -16.96 -13.43 -3.01
N GLN A 198 -17.50 -12.58 -2.13
CA GLN A 198 -18.88 -12.07 -2.11
C GLN A 198 -19.99 -13.13 -2.09
N HIS A 199 -19.71 -14.38 -1.75
CA HIS A 199 -20.72 -15.42 -1.63
C HIS A 199 -21.53 -15.26 -0.34
N LEU A 200 -22.86 -15.21 -0.46
CA LEU A 200 -23.82 -15.31 0.63
C LEU A 200 -24.21 -16.79 0.80
N CYS A 201 -23.64 -17.47 1.79
CA CYS A 201 -23.81 -18.92 1.89
C CYS A 201 -23.83 -19.50 3.31
N SER A 202 -23.63 -18.67 4.35
CA SER A 202 -23.62 -19.14 5.74
C SER A 202 -24.53 -18.31 6.64
N CYS A 203 -24.95 -18.91 7.76
CA CYS A 203 -25.64 -18.22 8.84
C CYS A 203 -24.64 -17.72 9.89
N LYS A 204 -25.07 -16.80 10.74
CA LYS A 204 -24.28 -16.21 11.83
C LYS A 204 -23.59 -17.24 12.74
N SER A 205 -24.26 -18.34 13.08
CA SER A 205 -23.67 -19.34 13.97
C SER A 205 -22.69 -20.29 13.29
N CYS A 206 -22.81 -20.51 11.99
CA CYS A 206 -21.83 -21.31 11.25
C CYS A 206 -20.54 -20.54 10.99
N LEU A 207 -20.59 -19.20 10.93
CA LEU A 207 -19.44 -18.34 10.67
C LEU A 207 -18.26 -18.61 11.63
N ALA A 208 -18.54 -18.83 12.92
CA ALA A 208 -17.51 -19.06 13.94
C ALA A 208 -16.60 -20.27 13.67
N PHE A 209 -17.06 -21.22 12.85
CA PHE A 209 -16.34 -22.46 12.54
C PHE A 209 -15.77 -22.48 11.12
N LEU A 210 -15.90 -21.39 10.36
CA LEU A 210 -15.51 -21.32 8.95
C LEU A 210 -14.30 -20.39 8.77
N GLY A 211 -13.20 -20.93 8.26
CA GLY A 211 -12.02 -20.16 7.82
C GLY A 211 -12.00 -19.85 6.32
N SER A 212 -12.92 -20.42 5.56
CA SER A 212 -13.03 -20.27 4.11
C SER A 212 -14.48 -20.32 3.64
N CYS A 213 -14.74 -19.79 2.45
CA CYS A 213 -16.05 -19.80 1.83
C CYS A 213 -16.48 -21.23 1.43
N PRO A 214 -17.62 -21.74 1.93
CA PRO A 214 -18.15 -23.07 1.55
C PRO A 214 -18.48 -23.25 0.06
N VAL A 215 -18.59 -22.17 -0.71
CA VAL A 215 -18.95 -22.22 -2.14
C VAL A 215 -17.72 -22.32 -3.03
N CYS A 216 -16.70 -21.49 -2.78
CA CYS A 216 -15.55 -21.37 -3.68
C CYS A 216 -14.19 -21.66 -3.01
N GLY A 217 -14.18 -22.03 -1.73
CA GLY A 217 -12.97 -22.37 -0.98
C GLY A 217 -12.04 -21.20 -0.64
N THR A 218 -12.37 -19.97 -1.04
CA THR A 218 -11.55 -18.78 -0.77
C THR A 218 -11.43 -18.53 0.72
N LEU A 219 -10.20 -18.28 1.20
CA LEU A 219 -9.94 -17.90 2.59
C LEU A 219 -10.68 -16.62 2.97
N MET A 220 -11.35 -16.66 4.12
CA MET A 220 -12.14 -15.55 4.62
C MET A 220 -11.22 -14.49 5.25
N LYS A 221 -11.25 -13.27 4.72
CA LYS A 221 -10.54 -12.11 5.31
C LYS A 221 -11.46 -11.25 6.15
N ALA A 222 -12.74 -11.19 5.78
CA ALA A 222 -13.79 -10.50 6.50
C ALA A 222 -15.13 -11.15 6.16
N ALA A 223 -16.10 -10.98 7.06
CA ALA A 223 -17.47 -11.40 6.86
C ALA A 223 -18.42 -10.24 7.18
N VAL A 224 -19.50 -10.13 6.41
CA VAL A 224 -20.52 -9.10 6.59
C VAL A 224 -21.87 -9.77 6.76
N GLU A 225 -22.59 -9.39 7.82
CA GLU A 225 -23.96 -9.83 8.06
C GLU A 225 -24.94 -8.99 7.22
N VAL A 226 -25.91 -9.67 6.59
CA VAL A 226 -26.99 -9.08 5.81
C VAL A 226 -28.31 -9.32 6.56
N LEU A 227 -29.01 -8.24 6.87
CA LEU A 227 -30.34 -8.28 7.47
C LEU A 227 -31.38 -8.18 6.34
N PHE A 228 -32.27 -9.18 6.27
CA PHE A 228 -33.37 -9.25 5.30
C PHE A 228 -34.69 -8.83 5.95
#